data_AF-A0A1F7IYC4-F1
#
_entry.id   AF-A0A1F7IYC4-F1
#
_cell.length_a   1.000
_cell.length_b   1.000
_cell.length_c   1.000
_cell.angle_alpha   90.00
_cell.angle_beta   90.00
_cell.angle_gamma   90.00
#
_symmetry.space_group_name_H-M   'P 1'
#
loop_
_entity.id
_entity.type
_entity.pdbx_description
1 polymer ?
#
loop_
_entity_poly.entity_id
_entity_poly.type
_entity_poly.pdbx_seq_one_letter_code
_entity_poly.pdbx_strand_id
1 'polypeptide(L)'
;MKLEKILIANTLAITTGFAWTICTLAVAFFPAFSFQFTQWLTHGLVLRQMGDVNVTFYGYFMVGIVLVAFAWITGYVFGLVWEVMSKK
;
A
#
# COMPACT_ATOMS: atom_id res chain seq x y z
N MET A 1 -21.33 -5.21 15.88
CA MET A 1 -20.32 -4.18 16.18
C MET A 1 -20.57 -2.98 15.29
N LYS A 2 -20.62 -1.77 15.85
CA LYS A 2 -20.52 -0.55 15.05
C LYS A 2 -19.07 -0.48 14.59
N LEU A 3 -18.82 -0.49 13.28
CA LEU A 3 -17.46 -0.33 12.78
C LEU A 3 -17.05 1.13 13.00
N GLU A 4 -16.20 1.36 13.99
CA GLU A 4 -15.58 2.66 14.25
C GLU A 4 -14.69 3.02 13.05
N LYS A 5 -15.13 3.96 12.21
CA LYS A 5 -14.46 4.31 10.94
C LYS A 5 -13.01 4.74 11.15
N ILE A 6 -12.75 5.44 12.25
CA ILE A 6 -11.40 5.86 12.65
C ILE A 6 -10.52 4.64 12.98
N LEU A 7 -11.08 3.62 13.63
CA LEU A 7 -10.36 2.39 13.95
C LEU A 7 -9.99 1.62 12.68
N ILE A 8 -10.87 1.57 11.68
CA ILE A 8 -10.55 1.00 10.36
C ILE A 8 -9.44 1.79 9.69
N ALA A 9 -9.58 3.12 9.63
CA ALA A 9 -8.62 4.00 8.98
C ALA A 9 -7.21 3.86 9.58
N ASN A 10 -7.12 3.86 10.91
CA ASN A 10 -5.86 3.66 11.63
C ASN A 10 -5.27 2.26 11.38
N THR A 11 -6.11 1.22 11.43
CA THR A 11 -5.66 -0.16 11.19
C THR A 11 -5.11 -0.30 9.77
N LEU A 12 -5.81 0.26 8.77
CA LEU A 12 -5.37 0.19 7.38
C LEU A 12 -4.09 1.00 7.17
N ALA A 13 -3.99 2.20 7.73
CA ALA A 13 -2.78 3.03 7.65
C ALA A 13 -1.54 2.33 8.23
N ILE A 14 -1.66 1.75 9.43
CA ILE A 14 -0.55 1.05 10.11
C ILE A 14 -0.13 -0.18 9.31
N THR A 15 -1.09 -1.04 8.94
CA THR A 15 -0.79 -2.26 8.18
C THR A 15 -0.17 -1.95 6.82
N THR A 16 -0.65 -0.92 6.13
CA THR A 16 -0.03 -0.43 4.88
C THR A 16 1.39 0.10 5.11
N GLY A 17 1.66 0.84 6.19
CA GLY A 17 3.01 1.31 6.52
C GLY A 17 3.99 0.15 6.75
N PHE A 18 3.56 -0.89 7.46
CA PHE A 18 4.35 -2.11 7.63
C PHE A 18 4.60 -2.81 6.29
N ALA A 19 3.56 -3.02 5.48
CA ALA A 19 3.68 -3.63 4.17
C ALA A 19 4.63 -2.85 3.25
N TRP A 20 4.51 -1.52 3.21
CA TRP A 20 5.40 -0.63 2.46
C TRP A 20 6.87 -0.84 2.84
N THR A 21 7.15 -0.89 4.14
CA THR A 21 8.51 -1.09 4.66
C THR A 21 9.08 -2.43 4.20
N ILE A 22 8.31 -3.51 4.38
CA ILE A 22 8.73 -4.87 3.98
C ILE A 22 8.95 -4.95 2.47
N CYS A 23 8.02 -4.43 1.66
CA CYS A 23 8.12 -4.42 0.21
C CYS A 23 9.32 -3.60 -0.27
N THR A 24 9.59 -2.45 0.34
CA THR A 24 10.75 -1.62 -0.02
C THR A 24 12.06 -2.35 0.27
N LEU A 25 12.17 -3.02 1.41
CA LEU A 25 13.33 -3.84 1.75
C LEU A 25 13.51 -5.01 0.76
N ALA A 26 12.41 -5.67 0.37
CA ALA A 26 12.46 -6.74 -0.62
C ALA A 26 12.99 -6.24 -1.98
N VAL A 27 12.56 -5.06 -2.43
CA VAL A 27 13.07 -4.44 -3.66
C VAL A 27 14.55 -4.09 -3.53
N ALA A 28 14.97 -3.56 -2.38
CA ALA A 28 16.36 -3.16 -2.13
C ALA A 28 17.33 -4.35 -2.10
N PHE A 29 16.96 -5.46 -1.46
CA PHE A 29 17.82 -6.64 -1.31
C PHE A 29 17.67 -7.66 -2.44
N PHE A 30 16.48 -7.78 -3.02
CA PHE A 30 16.13 -8.80 -4.02
C PHE A 30 15.37 -8.18 -5.22
N PRO A 31 16.01 -7.27 -5.97
CA PRO A 31 15.33 -6.53 -7.04
C PRO A 31 14.78 -7.45 -8.14
N ALA A 32 15.55 -8.44 -8.59
CA ALA A 32 15.14 -9.36 -9.64
C ALA A 32 13.89 -10.18 -9.26
N PHE A 33 13.85 -10.70 -8.04
CA PHE A 33 12.69 -11.42 -7.51
C PHE A 33 11.47 -10.49 -7.40
N SER A 34 11.67 -9.29 -6.88
CA SER A 34 10.61 -8.29 -6.72
C SER A 34 9.98 -7.89 -8.06
N PHE A 35 10.80 -7.74 -9.11
CA PHE A 35 10.30 -7.49 -10.47
C PHE A 35 9.48 -8.66 -11.02
N GLN A 36 9.95 -9.90 -10.90
CA GLN A 36 9.21 -11.08 -11.36
C GLN A 36 7.89 -11.24 -10.62
N PHE A 37 7.90 -11.06 -9.30
CA PHE A 37 6.71 -11.13 -8.47
C PHE A 37 5.69 -10.04 -8.85
N THR A 38 6.15 -8.80 -9.05
CA THR A 38 5.28 -7.70 -9.47
C THR A 38 4.71 -7.94 -10.87
N GLN A 39 5.51 -8.47 -11.80
CA GLN A 39 5.05 -8.82 -13.15
C GLN A 39 3.98 -9.92 -13.11
N TRP A 40 4.13 -10.90 -12.22
CA TRP A 40 3.11 -11.94 -11.99
C TRP A 40 1.81 -11.36 -11.44
N LEU A 41 1.88 -10.51 -10.41
CA LEU A 41 0.69 -9.85 -9.82
C LEU A 41 -0.04 -8.93 -10.80
N THR A 42 0.71 -8.29 -11.70
CA THR A 42 0.17 -7.37 -12.71
C THR A 42 -0.26 -8.06 -14.00
N HIS A 43 -0.49 -9.39 -13.95
CA HIS A 43 -0.98 -10.19 -15.08
C HIS A 43 -0.11 -10.05 -16.35
N GLY A 44 1.21 -9.94 -16.17
CA GLY A 44 2.17 -9.96 -17.28
C GLY A 44 2.45 -8.61 -17.95
N LEU A 45 2.09 -7.48 -17.32
CA LEU A 45 2.57 -6.17 -17.78
C LEU A 45 4.10 -6.18 -17.92
N VAL A 46 4.61 -5.68 -19.05
CA VAL A 46 6.06 -5.67 -19.34
C VAL A 46 6.72 -4.53 -18.56
N LEU A 47 6.96 -4.76 -17.27
CA LEU A 47 7.57 -3.79 -16.36
C LEU A 47 9.04 -3.51 -16.68
N ARG A 48 9.68 -4.34 -17.50
CA ARG A 48 11.09 -4.19 -17.92
C ARG A 48 11.36 -2.89 -18.70
N GLN A 49 10.32 -2.25 -19.24
CA GLN A 49 10.43 -0.96 -19.92
C GLN A 49 10.44 0.25 -18.97
N MET A 50 10.17 0.05 -17.67
CA MET A 50 10.09 1.14 -16.69
C MET A 50 11.45 1.61 -16.15
N GLY A 51 12.56 1.00 -16.62
CA GLY A 51 13.92 1.33 -16.20
C GLY A 51 14.32 0.69 -14.87
N ASP A 52 15.54 1.02 -14.41
CA ASP A 52 16.06 0.52 -13.13
C ASP A 52 15.35 1.23 -11.97
N VAL A 53 14.71 0.45 -11.11
CA VAL A 53 14.08 0.95 -9.87
C VAL A 53 15.14 0.97 -8.78
N ASN A 54 15.58 2.18 -8.40
CA ASN A 54 16.51 2.37 -7.29
C ASN A 54 15.77 2.89 -6.05
N VAL A 55 15.92 2.19 -4.93
CA VAL A 55 15.35 2.60 -3.65
C VAL A 55 16.21 3.71 -3.06
N THR A 56 15.67 4.92 -3.00
CA THR A 56 16.30 6.06 -2.32
C THR A 56 15.64 6.31 -0.98
N PHE A 57 16.41 6.81 -0.01
CA PHE A 57 15.88 7.16 1.31
C PHE A 57 14.74 8.19 1.19
N TYR A 58 14.93 9.22 0.36
CA TYR A 58 13.89 10.23 0.11
C TYR A 58 12.63 9.61 -0.50
N GLY A 59 12.77 8.75 -1.51
CA GLY A 59 11.65 8.06 -2.15
C GLY A 59 10.89 7.16 -1.17
N TYR A 60 11.61 6.44 -0.31
CA TYR A 60 11.02 5.59 0.73
C TYR A 60 10.10 6.39 1.67
N PHE A 61 10.56 7.53 2.20
CA PHE A 61 9.76 8.34 3.11
C PHE A 61 8.60 9.04 2.40
N MET A 62 8.85 9.70 1.26
CA MET A 62 7.81 10.48 0.59
C MET A 62 6.70 9.60 0.04
N VAL A 63 7.05 8.52 -0.66
CA VAL A 63 6.04 7.58 -1.21
C VAL A 63 5.34 6.84 -0.08
N GLY A 64 6.07 6.45 0.98
CA GLY A 64 5.50 5.81 2.15
C GLY A 64 4.46 6.66 2.87
N ILE A 65 4.77 7.94 3.14
CA ILE A 65 3.83 8.86 3.80
C ILE A 65 2.58 9.06 2.95
N VAL A 66 2.74 9.29 1.64
CA VAL A 66 1.61 9.45 0.73
C VAL A 66 0.74 8.20 0.69
N LEU A 67 1.35 7.01 0.63
CA LEU A 67 0.64 5.74 0.61
C LEU A 67 -0.11 5.47 1.92
N VAL A 68 0.50 5.74 3.07
CA VAL A 68 -0.13 5.59 4.39
C VAL A 68 -1.31 6.56 4.56
N ALA A 69 -1.15 7.82 4.14
CA ALA A 69 -2.24 8.81 4.16
C ALA A 69 -3.39 8.38 3.24
N PHE A 70 -3.07 7.89 2.03
CA PHE A 70 -4.06 7.36 1.10
C PHE A 70 -4.81 6.15 1.66
N ALA A 71 -4.10 5.23 2.31
CA ALA A 71 -4.68 4.06 2.98
C ALA A 71 -5.59 4.47 4.14
N TRP A 72 -5.18 5.46 4.95
CA TRP A 72 -6.02 6.01 6.02
C TRP A 72 -7.33 6.56 5.47
N ILE A 73 -7.26 7.41 4.43
CA ILE A 73 -8.43 8.01 3.78
C ILE A 73 -9.33 6.91 3.22
N THR A 74 -8.76 5.92 2.55
CA THR A 74 -9.50 4.79 1.98
C THR A 74 -10.24 4.01 3.07
N GLY A 75 -9.59 3.73 4.20
CA GLY A 75 -10.21 3.04 5.33
C GLY A 75 -11.34 3.85 5.98
N TYR A 76 -11.17 5.17 6.08
CA TYR A 76 -12.21 6.07 6.57
C TYR A 76 -13.42 6.10 5.63
N VAL A 77 -13.19 6.27 4.32
CA VAL A 77 -14.24 6.27 3.29
C VAL A 77 -14.96 4.91 3.26
N PHE A 78 -14.23 3.81 3.35
CA PHE A 78 -14.82 2.48 3.48
C PHE A 78 -15.74 2.40 4.69
N GLY A 79 -15.32 2.91 5.85
CA GLY A 79 -16.16 2.98 7.04
C GLY A 79 -17.43 3.81 6.85
N LEU A 80 -17.36 4.92 6.10
CA LEU A 80 -18.54 5.72 5.75
C LEU A 80 -19.54 4.91 4.91
N VAL A 81 -19.05 4.27 3.84
CA VAL A 81 -19.87 3.46 2.95
C VAL A 81 -20.47 2.28 3.69
N TRP A 82 -19.69 1.62 4.56
CA TRP A 82 -20.16 0.48 5.33
C TRP A 82 -21.33 0.84 6.25
N GLU A 83 -21.27 1.97 6.96
CA GLU A 83 -22.38 2.41 7.82
C GLU A 83 -23.66 2.60 7.00
N VAL A 84 -23.59 3.37 5.90
CA VAL A 84 -24.73 3.61 4.99
C VAL A 84 -25.32 2.30 4.47
N MET A 85 -24.48 1.36 4.03
CA MET A 85 -24.93 0.11 3.42
C MET A 85 -25.43 -0.91 4.45
N SER A 86 -24.91 -0.87 5.68
CA SER A 86 -25.27 -1.82 6.74
C SER A 86 -26.64 -1.58 7.38
N LYS A 87 -27.36 -0.53 6.95
CA LYS A 87 -28.67 -0.09 7.49
C LYS A 87 -28.66 0.06 9.02
N LYS A 88 -27.51 0.42 9.59
CA LYS A 88 -27.32 0.76 11.00
C LYS A 88 -26.93 2.21 11.13
#